data_AF-A0A3D5ZII4-F1
#
_entry.id   AF-A0A3D5ZII4-F1
#
_cell.length_a   1.000
_cell.length_b   1.000
_cell.length_c   1.000
_cell.angle_alpha   90.00
_cell.angle_beta   90.00
_cell.angle_gamma   90.00
#
_symmetry.space_group_name_H-M   'P 1'
#
loop_
_entity.id
_entity.type
_entity.pdbx_description
1 polymer ?
#
loop_
_entity_poly.entity_id
_entity_poly.type
_entity_poly.pdbx_seq_one_letter_code
_entity_poly.pdbx_strand_id
1 'polypeptide(L)'
;MTVPVAPLLRHVSCPAFVGRPMIGCILIWLPGTMVTGRAGAKVVPWLDGSPCSPIWRSVMALHEQFATRLRAAKHDVAWEGLQGDVGDARLVAGQVRMVTKPMAPLWASEHPDARQVSELVFGQHFRVLESGQNRFWGQCVEDGYVGHIGRSELSKPEVLTHEVIARSAPIRHEADIKAPPILTLPLGARVSVTGPVVNNFATSMVGFVPVHALRELGVEGDDAVMIQTLEGMLGTPYVWGGGGYMGIDCSGLVQAWVRLVEPGVLRDADMQEATLGQVVRDESRQVGDFLFWPGHVAIVWRQHSLFHASGHHMAVVNEPLDTALARIEQTSGPVRTTRRHPIIAALMRDLV
;
A
#
# COMPACT_ATOMS: atom_id res chain seq x y z
N MET A 1 33.97 -43.99 24.85
CA MET A 1 32.64 -44.52 25.20
C MET A 1 31.61 -43.77 24.38
N THR A 2 31.21 -44.36 23.26
CA THR A 2 30.17 -43.88 22.36
C THR A 2 28.84 -44.49 22.79
N VAL A 3 27.84 -43.66 23.07
CA VAL A 3 26.46 -44.10 23.34
C VAL A 3 25.54 -43.38 22.35
N PRO A 4 24.64 -44.10 21.64
CA PRO A 4 23.96 -43.60 20.46
C PRO A 4 22.63 -42.90 20.76
N VAL A 5 22.22 -42.06 19.81
CA VAL A 5 20.91 -41.40 19.72
C VAL A 5 19.86 -42.38 19.18
N ALA A 6 18.69 -42.45 19.80
CA ALA A 6 17.46 -42.99 19.19
C ALA A 6 16.26 -42.08 19.56
N PRO A 7 15.43 -41.65 18.59
CA PRO A 7 14.27 -40.81 18.86
C PRO A 7 13.04 -41.67 19.20
N LEU A 8 12.39 -41.37 20.33
CA LEU A 8 11.07 -41.92 20.66
C LEU A 8 9.98 -41.18 19.87
N LEU A 9 9.51 -41.80 18.79
CA LEU A 9 8.20 -41.54 18.21
C LEU A 9 7.14 -42.18 19.11
N ARG A 10 6.29 -41.38 19.74
CA ARG A 10 5.01 -41.86 20.29
C ARG A 10 3.87 -41.30 19.45
N HIS A 11 3.23 -42.21 18.72
CA HIS A 11 1.89 -42.02 18.18
C HIS A 11 0.90 -41.82 19.33
N VAL A 12 0.18 -40.69 19.33
CA VAL A 12 -1.05 -40.53 20.11
C VAL A 12 -2.17 -40.24 19.12
N SER A 13 -3.13 -41.14 19.10
CA SER A 13 -4.33 -41.14 18.26
C SER A 13 -5.29 -40.02 18.68
N CYS A 14 -5.81 -39.29 17.70
CA CYS A 14 -6.81 -38.24 17.88
C CYS A 14 -8.23 -38.85 17.90
N PRO A 15 -9.13 -38.48 18.83
CA PRO A 15 -10.56 -38.64 18.63
C PRO A 15 -11.09 -37.48 17.77
N ALA A 16 -12.01 -37.80 16.88
CA ALA A 16 -12.63 -36.89 15.93
C ALA A 16 -13.46 -35.80 16.63
N PHE A 17 -13.26 -34.54 16.23
CA PHE A 17 -14.24 -33.48 16.37
C PHE A 17 -14.45 -32.80 15.02
N VAL A 18 -15.71 -32.78 14.59
CA VAL A 18 -16.21 -32.31 13.31
C VAL A 18 -16.34 -30.78 13.33
N GLY A 19 -15.84 -30.10 12.29
CA GLY A 19 -16.35 -28.79 11.85
C GLY A 19 -15.54 -27.54 12.20
N ARG A 20 -14.56 -27.19 11.34
CA ARG A 20 -14.13 -25.85 10.87
C ARG A 20 -12.66 -25.92 10.38
N PRO A 21 -12.28 -25.35 9.22
CA PRO A 21 -10.89 -25.43 8.76
C PRO A 21 -10.02 -24.45 9.55
N MET A 22 -9.11 -24.98 10.36
CA MET A 22 -7.98 -24.22 10.90
C MET A 22 -6.89 -24.11 9.84
N ILE A 23 -6.50 -22.89 9.50
CA ILE A 23 -5.32 -22.59 8.69
C ILE A 23 -4.10 -22.81 9.59
N GLY A 24 -3.22 -23.74 9.19
CA GLY A 24 -2.04 -24.14 9.93
C GLY A 24 -0.95 -23.05 9.97
N CYS A 25 -0.38 -22.86 11.15
CA CYS A 25 0.82 -22.05 11.36
C CYS A 25 2.05 -22.79 10.78
N ILE A 26 2.75 -22.17 9.84
CA ILE A 26 4.11 -22.57 9.44
C ILE A 26 5.09 -21.72 10.27
N LEU A 27 5.87 -22.38 11.11
CA LEU A 27 7.01 -21.81 11.81
C LEU A 27 8.18 -21.64 10.82
N ILE A 28 8.69 -20.42 10.65
CA ILE A 28 9.93 -20.17 9.93
C ILE A 28 11.05 -19.94 10.94
N TRP A 29 12.14 -20.69 10.78
CA TRP A 29 13.35 -20.68 11.58
C TRP A 29 14.33 -19.64 11.02
N LEU A 30 14.62 -18.58 11.77
CA LEU A 30 15.77 -17.72 11.51
C LEU A 30 16.95 -18.23 12.35
N PRO A 31 18.13 -18.51 11.78
CA PRO A 31 19.30 -18.88 12.58
C PRO A 31 19.73 -17.67 13.43
N GLY A 32 19.56 -17.76 14.76
CA GLY A 32 20.39 -17.00 15.70
C GLY A 32 19.79 -15.86 16.50
N THR A 33 18.47 -15.57 16.46
CA THR A 33 17.91 -14.51 17.32
C THR A 33 16.59 -14.95 17.96
N MET A 34 16.66 -15.32 19.24
CA MET A 34 15.48 -15.60 20.06
C MET A 34 14.90 -14.26 20.51
N VAL A 35 13.88 -13.75 19.81
CA VAL A 35 13.10 -12.58 20.26
C VAL A 35 11.91 -13.10 21.06
N THR A 36 11.96 -12.97 22.38
CA THR A 36 10.81 -13.24 23.26
C THR A 36 9.82 -12.07 23.15
N GLY A 37 8.95 -12.11 22.13
CA GLY A 37 7.79 -11.22 22.02
C GLY A 37 6.57 -11.81 22.74
N ARG A 38 5.73 -10.96 23.35
CA ARG A 38 4.45 -11.34 23.97
C ARG A 38 3.60 -12.20 23.02
N ALA A 39 3.00 -13.26 23.58
CA ALA A 39 2.00 -14.08 22.90
C ALA A 39 0.87 -13.17 22.37
N GLY A 40 0.80 -13.01 21.03
CA GLY A 40 -0.27 -12.25 20.38
C GLY A 40 0.15 -11.43 19.16
N ALA A 41 1.44 -11.13 18.96
CA ALA A 41 1.89 -10.42 17.76
C ALA A 41 1.81 -11.37 16.54
N LYS A 42 0.72 -11.27 15.78
CA LYS A 42 0.64 -11.87 14.43
C LYS A 42 1.67 -11.15 13.55
N VAL A 43 2.77 -11.83 13.24
CA VAL A 43 3.62 -11.40 12.11
C VAL A 43 2.74 -11.51 10.87
N VAL A 44 2.36 -10.37 10.31
CA VAL A 44 1.50 -10.36 9.11
C VAL A 44 2.34 -10.95 7.96
N PRO A 45 1.84 -11.97 7.22
CA PRO A 45 2.66 -12.73 6.25
C PRO A 45 3.27 -11.93 5.08
N TRP A 46 3.02 -10.63 4.97
CA TRP A 46 3.42 -9.78 3.83
C TRP A 46 4.92 -9.60 3.63
N LEU A 47 5.75 -9.95 4.62
CA LEU A 47 7.18 -9.65 4.62
C LEU A 47 8.02 -10.54 3.70
N ASP A 48 7.49 -11.63 3.16
CA ASP A 48 8.27 -12.49 2.26
C ASP A 48 8.16 -12.09 0.78
N GLY A 49 7.16 -11.28 0.40
CA GLY A 49 6.88 -10.99 -0.99
C GLY A 49 6.67 -12.26 -1.81
N SER A 50 6.18 -13.34 -1.17
CA SER A 50 5.97 -14.62 -1.82
C SER A 50 4.77 -14.54 -2.77
N PRO A 51 4.85 -15.20 -3.95
CA PRO A 51 3.78 -15.26 -4.95
C PRO A 51 2.49 -15.97 -4.47
N CYS A 52 2.41 -16.37 -3.19
CA CYS A 52 1.29 -17.12 -2.62
C CYS A 52 0.19 -16.24 -2.00
N SER A 53 0.36 -14.92 -1.86
CA SER A 53 -0.75 -14.02 -1.51
C SER A 53 -1.82 -14.06 -2.61
N PRO A 54 -3.12 -14.11 -2.29
CA PRO A 54 -4.21 -14.06 -3.27
C PRO A 54 -4.09 -12.87 -4.25
N ILE A 55 -3.52 -11.75 -3.78
CA ILE A 55 -3.26 -10.55 -4.60
C ILE A 55 -2.22 -10.84 -5.68
N TRP A 56 -1.14 -11.55 -5.35
CA TRP A 56 -0.10 -11.87 -6.33
C TRP A 56 -0.61 -12.74 -7.47
N ARG A 57 -1.53 -13.68 -7.23
CA ARG A 57 -2.11 -14.50 -8.33
C ARG A 57 -2.89 -13.67 -9.34
N SER A 58 -3.65 -12.68 -8.88
CA SER A 58 -4.38 -11.75 -9.76
C SER A 58 -3.45 -10.75 -10.46
N VAL A 59 -2.41 -10.28 -9.76
CA VAL A 59 -1.40 -9.38 -10.33
C VAL A 59 -0.58 -10.07 -11.42
N MET A 60 -0.26 -11.36 -11.25
CA MET A 60 0.51 -12.12 -12.26
C MET A 60 -0.24 -12.31 -13.59
N ALA A 61 -1.56 -12.48 -13.55
CA ALA A 61 -2.37 -12.55 -14.78
C ALA A 61 -2.39 -11.22 -15.56
N LEU A 62 -2.08 -10.11 -14.88
CA LEU A 62 -2.06 -8.75 -15.45
C LEU A 62 -0.65 -8.31 -15.87
N HIS A 63 0.38 -9.11 -15.58
CA HIS A 63 1.75 -8.80 -15.98
C HIS A 63 1.92 -8.70 -17.49
N GLU A 64 1.13 -9.40 -18.30
CA GLU A 64 1.18 -9.22 -19.76
C GLU A 64 0.55 -7.90 -20.18
N GLN A 65 -0.60 -7.54 -19.59
CA GLN A 65 -1.31 -6.29 -19.89
C GLN A 65 -0.54 -5.05 -19.43
N PHE A 66 0.15 -5.13 -18.29
CA PHE A 66 0.84 -4.01 -17.66
C PHE A 66 2.34 -4.26 -17.48
N ALA A 67 2.95 -5.00 -18.42
CA ALA A 67 4.32 -5.51 -18.32
C ALA A 67 5.35 -4.46 -17.90
N THR A 68 5.31 -3.27 -18.50
CA THR A 68 6.29 -2.22 -18.22
C THR A 68 6.24 -1.67 -16.80
N ARG A 69 5.13 -1.89 -16.07
CA ARG A 69 4.87 -1.30 -14.75
C ARG A 69 4.74 -2.34 -13.63
N LEU A 70 4.37 -3.58 -13.93
CA LEU A 70 4.22 -4.65 -12.91
C LEU A 70 5.21 -5.80 -13.10
N ARG A 71 5.77 -5.98 -14.30
CA ARG A 71 6.71 -7.04 -14.56
C ARG A 71 8.13 -6.55 -14.28
N ALA A 72 8.71 -7.04 -13.20
CA ALA A 72 10.07 -6.68 -12.78
C ALA A 72 11.14 -7.40 -13.62
N ALA A 73 11.12 -7.18 -14.94
CA ALA A 73 12.06 -7.71 -15.92
C ALA A 73 12.44 -6.64 -16.96
N LYS A 74 13.73 -6.61 -17.28
CA LYS A 74 14.33 -5.93 -18.44
C LYS A 74 14.97 -6.99 -19.35
N HIS A 75 15.63 -6.54 -20.41
CA HIS A 75 16.32 -7.43 -21.36
C HIS A 75 17.42 -8.32 -20.74
N ASP A 76 18.01 -7.90 -19.62
CA ASP A 76 19.23 -8.47 -19.04
C ASP A 76 19.08 -8.87 -17.56
N VAL A 77 18.05 -8.37 -16.86
CA VAL A 77 17.78 -8.67 -15.46
C VAL A 77 16.28 -8.92 -15.25
N ALA A 78 15.95 -9.99 -14.55
CA ALA A 78 14.58 -10.31 -14.15
C ALA A 78 14.52 -10.80 -12.71
N TRP A 79 13.44 -10.47 -12.00
CA TRP A 79 13.20 -11.03 -10.68
C TRP A 79 12.90 -12.54 -10.77
N GLU A 80 13.57 -13.35 -9.95
CA GLU A 80 13.41 -14.81 -9.94
C GLU A 80 12.01 -15.30 -9.57
N GLY A 81 11.21 -14.45 -8.92
CA GLY A 81 9.82 -14.75 -8.57
C GLY A 81 8.82 -14.57 -9.72
N LEU A 82 9.26 -14.10 -10.89
CA LEU A 82 8.38 -13.96 -12.05
C LEU A 82 8.00 -15.33 -12.63
N GLN A 83 6.73 -15.47 -12.99
CA GLN A 83 6.23 -16.59 -13.80
C GLN A 83 6.29 -16.23 -15.28
N GLY A 84 6.46 -17.25 -16.13
CA GLY A 84 6.55 -17.11 -17.58
C GLY A 84 7.98 -16.92 -18.10
N ASP A 85 8.12 -16.86 -19.42
CA ASP A 85 9.41 -16.76 -20.10
C ASP A 85 9.99 -15.34 -19.99
N VAL A 86 11.16 -15.22 -19.36
CA VAL A 86 11.91 -13.96 -19.22
C VAL A 86 13.05 -13.82 -20.24
N GLY A 87 13.10 -14.70 -21.24
CA GLY A 87 14.15 -14.74 -22.25
C GLY A 87 15.52 -15.03 -21.63
N ASP A 88 16.55 -14.34 -22.12
CA ASP A 88 17.94 -14.49 -21.68
C ASP A 88 18.28 -13.65 -20.42
N ALA A 89 17.28 -13.04 -19.78
CA ALA A 89 17.50 -12.20 -18.62
C ALA A 89 18.08 -13.00 -17.44
N ARG A 90 19.10 -12.44 -16.79
CA ARG A 90 19.66 -13.04 -15.57
C ARG A 90 18.65 -12.92 -14.43
N LEU A 91 18.28 -14.06 -13.86
CA LEU A 91 17.42 -14.11 -12.68
C LEU A 91 18.14 -13.61 -11.43
N VAL A 92 17.46 -12.76 -10.65
CA VAL A 92 17.94 -12.25 -9.38
C VAL A 92 16.87 -12.33 -8.30
N ALA A 93 17.23 -12.73 -7.09
CA ALA A 93 16.34 -12.69 -5.92
C ALA A 93 15.89 -11.27 -5.54
N GLY A 94 16.80 -10.32 -5.76
CA GLY A 94 16.68 -8.95 -5.28
C GLY A 94 16.86 -8.82 -3.77
N GLN A 95 17.09 -7.59 -3.32
CA GLN A 95 17.20 -7.26 -1.91
C GLN A 95 16.03 -6.37 -1.50
N VAL A 96 15.19 -6.85 -0.58
CA VAL A 96 14.14 -6.01 0.04
C VAL A 96 14.80 -4.99 0.97
N ARG A 97 14.43 -3.73 0.79
CA ARG A 97 14.84 -2.58 1.59
C ARG A 97 13.63 -1.76 1.98
N MET A 98 13.78 -0.92 3.00
CA MET A 98 12.68 -0.09 3.52
C MET A 98 12.97 1.39 3.28
N VAL A 99 11.92 2.14 2.94
CA VAL A 99 11.96 3.60 2.78
C VAL A 99 12.09 4.28 4.13
N THR A 100 13.04 5.21 4.24
CA THR A 100 13.36 5.94 5.48
C THR A 100 13.09 7.45 5.42
N LYS A 101 12.76 7.97 4.25
CA LYS A 101 12.25 9.33 4.11
C LYS A 101 10.74 9.33 4.24
N PRO A 102 10.11 10.45 4.65
CA PRO A 102 8.65 10.57 4.68
C PRO A 102 8.00 10.17 3.35
N MET A 103 8.58 10.64 2.24
CA MET A 103 8.17 10.36 0.87
C MET A 103 9.41 10.05 0.03
N ALA A 104 9.31 9.04 -0.84
CA ALA A 104 10.36 8.61 -1.74
C ALA A 104 9.78 8.41 -3.15
N PRO A 105 9.97 9.38 -4.06
CA PRO A 105 9.47 9.27 -5.42
C PRO A 105 10.08 8.09 -6.17
N LEU A 106 9.23 7.44 -6.95
CA LEU A 106 9.63 6.42 -7.93
C LEU A 106 9.64 7.04 -9.32
N TRP A 107 10.72 6.78 -10.05
CA TRP A 107 11.03 7.43 -11.33
C TRP A 107 10.97 6.43 -12.49
N ALA A 108 10.58 6.91 -13.67
CA ALA A 108 10.50 6.09 -14.88
C ALA A 108 11.86 5.55 -15.35
N SER A 109 12.96 6.24 -15.04
CA SER A 109 14.32 5.87 -15.44
C SER A 109 15.37 6.43 -14.46
N GLU A 110 16.65 6.14 -14.71
CA GLU A 110 17.77 6.75 -13.98
C GLU A 110 18.07 8.20 -14.40
N HIS A 111 17.44 8.68 -15.48
CA HIS A 111 17.67 10.02 -15.97
C HIS A 111 17.33 11.06 -14.87
N PRO A 112 18.15 12.11 -14.68
CA PRO A 112 17.88 13.14 -13.68
C PRO A 112 16.49 13.76 -13.83
N ASP A 113 16.09 14.06 -15.07
CA ASP A 113 14.78 14.63 -15.43
C ASP A 113 13.69 13.57 -15.70
N ALA A 114 13.89 12.32 -15.26
CA ALA A 114 12.89 11.29 -15.42
C ALA A 114 11.56 11.72 -14.77
N ARG A 115 10.45 11.36 -15.41
CA ARG A 115 9.11 11.58 -14.86
C ARG A 115 8.92 10.74 -13.59
N GLN A 116 8.29 11.31 -12.57
CA GLN A 116 7.76 10.54 -11.44
C GLN A 116 6.61 9.64 -11.92
N VAL A 117 6.59 8.39 -11.47
CA VAL A 117 5.58 7.39 -11.85
C VAL A 117 4.78 6.88 -10.66
N SER A 118 5.38 6.91 -9.47
CA SER A 118 4.74 6.56 -8.21
C SER A 118 5.51 7.20 -7.05
N GLU A 119 5.12 6.91 -5.82
CA GLU A 119 5.77 7.37 -4.61
C GLU A 119 5.55 6.33 -3.51
N LEU A 120 6.64 5.96 -2.83
CA LEU A 120 6.56 5.20 -1.60
C LEU A 120 6.67 6.15 -0.41
N VAL A 121 6.15 5.72 0.74
CA VAL A 121 6.26 6.46 2.00
C VAL A 121 7.05 5.69 3.04
N PHE A 122 7.48 6.38 4.10
CA PHE A 122 8.25 5.80 5.20
C PHE A 122 7.70 4.43 5.65
N GLY A 123 8.57 3.43 5.77
CA GLY A 123 8.19 2.09 6.21
C GLY A 123 7.60 1.19 5.11
N GLN A 124 7.40 1.69 3.89
CA GLN A 124 7.12 0.83 2.74
C GLN A 124 8.40 0.21 2.19
N HIS A 125 8.24 -0.87 1.42
CA HIS A 125 9.35 -1.71 1.01
C HIS A 125 9.58 -1.69 -0.50
N PHE A 126 10.85 -1.72 -0.87
CA PHE A 126 11.29 -1.77 -2.25
C PHE A 126 12.27 -2.93 -2.43
N ARG A 127 11.99 -3.80 -3.40
CA ARG A 127 12.87 -4.88 -3.83
C ARG A 127 13.84 -4.34 -4.86
N VAL A 128 15.09 -4.13 -4.46
CA VAL A 128 16.18 -3.73 -5.35
C VAL A 128 16.62 -4.93 -6.17
N LEU A 129 16.52 -4.83 -7.51
CA LEU A 129 16.95 -5.88 -8.44
C LEU A 129 18.27 -5.51 -9.13
N GLU A 130 18.51 -4.22 -9.32
CA GLU A 130 19.70 -3.70 -9.97
C GLU A 130 20.15 -2.39 -9.32
N SER A 131 21.48 -2.22 -9.23
CA SER A 131 22.10 -1.02 -8.70
C SER A 131 22.60 -0.14 -9.84
N GLY A 132 21.89 0.96 -10.09
CA GLY A 132 22.34 2.04 -10.95
C GLY A 132 23.32 2.99 -10.27
N GLN A 133 23.71 4.04 -11.02
CA GLN A 133 24.66 5.05 -10.53
C GLN A 133 24.06 5.86 -9.38
N ASN A 134 22.86 6.41 -9.57
CA ASN A 134 22.19 7.28 -8.58
C ASN A 134 20.91 6.68 -8.00
N ARG A 135 20.31 5.73 -8.70
CA ARG A 135 19.04 5.10 -8.33
C ARG A 135 19.17 3.58 -8.35
N PHE A 136 18.37 2.91 -7.55
CA PHE A 136 18.13 1.48 -7.67
C PHE A 136 16.99 1.27 -8.65
N TRP A 137 17.08 0.24 -9.49
CA TRP A 137 15.93 -0.28 -10.22
C TRP A 137 15.34 -1.49 -9.50
N GLY A 138 14.02 -1.59 -9.52
CA GLY A 138 13.34 -2.65 -8.78
C GLY A 138 11.85 -2.47 -8.74
N GLN A 139 11.24 -3.01 -7.69
CA GLN A 139 9.81 -3.13 -7.55
C GLN A 139 9.33 -2.79 -6.13
N CYS A 140 8.25 -2.03 -6.02
CA CYS A 140 7.51 -1.85 -4.78
C CYS A 140 6.94 -3.19 -4.29
N VAL A 141 7.12 -3.51 -3.01
CA VAL A 141 6.64 -4.78 -2.45
C VAL A 141 5.13 -4.72 -2.20
N GLU A 142 4.62 -3.55 -1.83
CA GLU A 142 3.22 -3.37 -1.45
C GLU A 142 2.23 -3.49 -2.63
N ASP A 143 2.57 -2.99 -3.81
CA ASP A 143 1.67 -2.94 -4.97
C ASP A 143 2.28 -3.51 -6.27
N GLY A 144 3.54 -3.97 -6.23
CA GLY A 144 4.21 -4.55 -7.39
C GLY A 144 4.69 -3.53 -8.44
N TYR A 145 4.60 -2.22 -8.17
CA TYR A 145 4.99 -1.21 -9.16
C TYR A 145 6.50 -1.17 -9.42
N VAL A 146 6.90 -1.15 -10.69
CA VAL A 146 8.30 -1.17 -11.13
C VAL A 146 8.78 0.25 -11.43
N GLY A 147 10.01 0.56 -11.02
CA GLY A 147 10.63 1.84 -11.34
C GLY A 147 12.01 2.02 -10.72
N HIS A 148 12.44 3.27 -10.64
CA HIS A 148 13.73 3.65 -10.08
C HIS A 148 13.59 4.52 -8.82
N ILE A 149 14.33 4.19 -7.76
CA ILE A 149 14.27 4.92 -6.48
C ILE A 149 15.65 5.40 -6.05
N GLY A 150 15.74 6.55 -5.39
CA GLY A 150 17.00 7.11 -4.90
C GLY A 150 17.72 6.18 -3.92
N ARG A 151 19.05 6.10 -4.02
CA ARG A 151 19.84 5.21 -3.14
C ARG A 151 19.74 5.60 -1.66
N SER A 152 19.66 6.90 -1.37
CA SER A 152 19.54 7.46 -0.02
C SER A 152 18.15 7.27 0.61
N GLU A 153 17.16 6.82 -0.16
CA GLU A 153 15.81 6.59 0.33
C GLU A 153 15.71 5.30 1.16
N LEU A 154 16.60 4.34 0.88
CA LEU A 154 16.48 2.96 1.31
C LEU A 154 17.48 2.56 2.40
N SER A 155 16.98 1.84 3.41
CA SER A 155 17.79 1.18 4.44
C SER A 155 17.38 -0.28 4.62
N LYS A 156 17.99 -0.95 5.61
CA LYS A 156 17.58 -2.30 6.01
C LYS A 156 16.11 -2.29 6.47
N PRO A 157 15.32 -3.33 6.15
CA PRO A 157 13.97 -3.47 6.67
C PRO A 157 13.95 -3.57 8.20
N GLU A 158 12.87 -3.06 8.79
CA GLU A 158 12.55 -3.16 10.21
C GLU A 158 11.16 -3.80 10.36
N VAL A 159 10.86 -4.33 11.55
CA VAL A 159 9.53 -4.88 11.84
C VAL A 159 8.58 -3.73 12.17
N LEU A 160 7.52 -3.57 11.38
CA LEU A 160 6.55 -2.49 11.54
C LEU A 160 5.25 -3.04 12.15
N THR A 161 4.58 -2.21 12.94
CA THR A 161 3.42 -2.64 13.75
C THR A 161 2.19 -1.76 13.54
N HIS A 162 2.38 -0.52 13.12
CA HIS A 162 1.32 0.46 12.94
C HIS A 162 1.47 1.20 11.62
N GLU A 163 0.35 1.72 11.11
CA GLU A 163 0.24 2.60 9.95
C GLU A 163 -0.32 3.96 10.39
N VAL A 164 0.13 5.03 9.73
CA VAL A 164 -0.39 6.37 9.88
C VAL A 164 -1.68 6.51 9.08
N ILE A 165 -2.80 6.78 9.75
CA ILE A 165 -4.14 6.97 9.16
C ILE A 165 -4.59 8.44 9.11
N ALA A 166 -3.84 9.35 9.72
CA ALA A 166 -4.06 10.78 9.54
C ALA A 166 -3.35 11.27 8.27
N ARG A 167 -3.84 12.38 7.67
CA ARG A 167 -3.19 13.07 6.53
C ARG A 167 -1.69 13.22 6.75
N SER A 168 -1.30 13.68 7.94
CA SER A 168 0.09 13.88 8.35
C SER A 168 0.24 13.72 9.86
N ALA A 169 1.33 13.10 10.31
CA ALA A 169 1.63 12.87 11.71
C ALA A 169 3.02 13.43 12.08
N PRO A 170 3.10 14.57 12.79
CA PRO A 170 4.37 15.10 13.28
C PRO A 170 4.94 14.20 14.39
N ILE A 171 6.15 13.68 14.17
CA ILE A 171 6.91 12.88 15.11
C ILE A 171 7.74 13.81 15.98
N ARG A 172 7.78 13.57 17.29
CA ARG A 172 8.47 14.45 18.27
C ARG A 172 9.57 13.71 19.01
N HIS A 173 10.54 14.46 19.52
CA HIS A 173 11.61 13.91 20.39
C HIS A 173 11.08 13.47 21.75
N GLU A 174 9.98 14.03 22.22
CA GLU A 174 9.37 13.75 23.52
C GLU A 174 7.84 13.64 23.40
N ALA A 175 7.21 12.98 24.38
CA ALA A 175 5.75 12.89 24.52
C ALA A 175 5.16 14.20 25.08
N ASP A 176 5.44 15.31 24.41
CA ASP A 176 4.96 16.66 24.74
C ASP A 176 4.49 17.37 23.47
N ILE A 177 3.32 18.00 23.52
CA ILE A 177 2.76 18.79 22.42
C ILE A 177 3.65 19.98 22.03
N LYS A 178 4.46 20.49 22.96
CA LYS A 178 5.40 21.62 22.78
C LYS A 178 6.78 21.19 22.29
N ALA A 179 7.10 19.90 22.32
CA ALA A 179 8.38 19.40 21.83
C ALA A 179 8.49 19.63 20.31
N PRO A 180 9.67 20.03 19.81
CA PRO A 180 9.87 20.27 18.39
C PRO A 180 9.67 18.98 17.58
N PRO A 181 9.03 19.05 16.40
CA PRO A 181 8.92 17.90 15.51
C PRO A 181 10.28 17.56 14.89
N ILE A 182 10.56 16.26 14.76
CA ILE A 182 11.77 15.70 14.12
C ILE A 182 11.54 15.55 12.61
N LEU A 183 10.37 15.03 12.26
CA LEU A 183 9.91 14.77 10.91
C LEU A 183 8.38 14.61 10.92
N THR A 184 7.76 14.71 9.76
CA THR A 184 6.31 14.50 9.60
C THR A 184 6.10 13.29 8.70
N LEU A 185 5.36 12.30 9.19
CA LEU A 185 5.02 11.11 8.41
C LEU A 185 3.69 11.31 7.66
N PRO A 186 3.61 10.94 6.37
CA PRO A 186 2.36 11.02 5.63
C PRO A 186 1.41 9.86 5.98
N LEU A 187 0.15 10.04 5.60
CA LEU A 187 -0.82 8.95 5.50
C LEU A 187 -0.22 7.73 4.78
N GLY A 188 -0.29 6.55 5.41
CA GLY A 188 0.24 5.29 4.87
C GLY A 188 1.66 4.95 5.31
N ALA A 189 2.36 5.88 5.96
CA ALA A 189 3.64 5.60 6.57
C ALA A 189 3.48 4.52 7.66
N ARG A 190 4.49 3.67 7.81
CA ARG A 190 4.45 2.55 8.76
C ARG A 190 5.58 2.66 9.78
N VAL A 191 5.26 2.42 11.05
CA VAL A 191 6.21 2.54 12.17
C VAL A 191 6.16 1.33 13.10
N SER A 192 7.26 1.09 13.80
CA SER A 192 7.27 0.20 14.97
C SER A 192 6.93 1.00 16.23
N VAL A 193 5.84 0.67 16.90
CA VAL A 193 5.55 1.14 18.26
C VAL A 193 6.27 0.20 19.23
N THR A 194 7.17 0.75 20.04
CA THR A 194 8.15 -0.01 20.84
C THR A 194 7.96 0.12 22.34
N GLY A 195 7.10 1.05 22.77
CA GLY A 195 6.90 1.37 24.18
C GLY A 195 5.47 1.77 24.51
N PRO A 196 5.21 2.17 25.76
CA PRO A 196 3.88 2.55 26.21
C PRO A 196 3.40 3.84 25.53
N VAL A 197 2.09 4.06 25.61
CA VAL A 197 1.49 5.36 25.34
C VAL A 197 1.71 6.28 26.54
N VAL A 198 2.25 7.47 26.28
CA VAL A 198 2.49 8.51 27.28
C VAL A 198 1.91 9.82 26.74
N ASN A 199 1.07 10.51 27.50
CA ASN A 199 0.47 11.80 27.11
C ASN A 199 -0.23 11.79 25.73
N ASN A 200 -0.90 10.69 25.36
CA ASN A 200 -1.50 10.46 24.03
C ASN A 200 -0.49 10.35 22.87
N PHE A 201 0.77 10.03 23.17
CA PHE A 201 1.78 9.68 22.18
C PHE A 201 2.21 8.22 22.34
N ALA A 202 2.24 7.48 21.24
CA ALA A 202 2.89 6.19 21.16
C ALA A 202 4.41 6.38 21.03
N THR A 203 5.18 5.60 21.80
CA THR A 203 6.64 5.53 21.64
C THR A 203 6.96 4.66 20.43
N SER A 204 7.65 5.23 19.43
CA SER A 204 8.01 4.52 18.18
C SER A 204 9.52 4.51 17.92
N MET A 205 9.94 3.71 16.94
CA MET A 205 11.33 3.62 16.47
C MET A 205 11.94 4.95 15.98
N VAL A 206 11.12 5.95 15.66
CA VAL A 206 11.57 7.27 15.17
C VAL A 206 11.27 8.43 16.12
N GLY A 207 10.62 8.16 17.26
CA GLY A 207 10.19 9.18 18.23
C GLY A 207 8.75 8.98 18.68
N PHE A 208 8.11 10.05 19.15
CA PHE A 208 6.76 10.02 19.72
C PHE A 208 5.72 10.45 18.69
N VAL A 209 4.68 9.62 18.50
CA VAL A 209 3.63 9.81 17.48
C VAL A 209 2.28 9.94 18.16
N PRO A 210 1.43 10.94 17.81
CA PRO A 210 0.08 11.02 18.36
C PRO A 210 -0.73 9.75 18.09
N VAL A 211 -1.33 9.16 19.13
CA VAL A 211 -2.05 7.87 19.01
C VAL A 211 -3.24 7.93 18.04
N HIS A 212 -3.92 9.07 17.95
CA HIS A 212 -5.05 9.24 17.04
C HIS A 212 -4.67 9.12 15.56
N ALA A 213 -3.38 9.26 15.24
CA ALA A 213 -2.89 9.15 13.88
C ALA A 213 -2.48 7.72 13.52
N LEU A 214 -2.55 6.76 14.44
CA LEU A 214 -2.06 5.40 14.26
C LEU A 214 -3.18 4.37 14.27
N ARG A 215 -2.99 3.34 13.45
CA ARG A 215 -3.76 2.10 13.45
C ARG A 215 -2.81 0.92 13.43
N GLU A 216 -3.12 -0.15 14.17
CA GLU A 216 -2.34 -1.39 14.09
C GLU A 216 -2.40 -2.00 12.68
N LEU A 217 -1.27 -2.51 12.19
CA LEU A 217 -1.20 -3.19 10.90
C LEU A 217 -2.01 -4.49 10.93
N GLY A 218 -2.78 -4.72 9.87
CA GLY A 218 -3.66 -5.88 9.75
C GLY A 218 -5.04 -5.70 10.40
N VAL A 219 -5.32 -4.53 10.98
CA VAL A 219 -6.67 -4.14 11.38
C VAL A 219 -7.33 -3.40 10.23
N GLU A 220 -8.47 -3.91 9.74
CA GLU A 220 -9.25 -3.26 8.69
C GLU A 220 -9.83 -1.91 9.17
N GLY A 221 -9.95 -0.95 8.26
CA GLY A 221 -10.56 0.35 8.55
C GLY A 221 -12.07 0.24 8.65
N ASP A 222 -12.64 0.92 9.63
CA ASP A 222 -14.08 1.15 9.72
C ASP A 222 -14.51 2.36 8.88
N ASP A 223 -15.80 2.66 8.89
CA ASP A 223 -16.40 3.80 8.19
C ASP A 223 -15.79 5.13 8.65
N ALA A 224 -15.60 5.32 9.97
CA ALA A 224 -15.04 6.53 10.54
C ALA A 224 -13.61 6.81 10.03
N VAL A 225 -12.72 5.81 10.04
CA VAL A 225 -11.34 5.94 9.54
C VAL A 225 -11.33 6.20 8.03
N MET A 226 -12.21 5.52 7.28
CA MET A 226 -12.35 5.71 5.84
C MET A 226 -12.78 7.15 5.50
N ILE A 227 -13.79 7.68 6.19
CA ILE A 227 -14.27 9.06 6.02
C ILE A 227 -13.17 10.06 6.38
N GLN A 228 -12.56 9.88 7.57
CA GLN A 228 -11.49 10.76 8.05
C GLN A 228 -10.32 10.83 7.07
N THR A 229 -9.94 9.68 6.49
CA THR A 229 -8.83 9.60 5.54
C THR A 229 -9.11 10.40 4.28
N LEU A 230 -10.30 10.22 3.69
CA LEU A 230 -10.65 10.90 2.44
C LEU A 230 -10.84 12.41 2.68
N GLU A 231 -11.63 12.79 3.68
CA GLU A 231 -11.89 14.20 4.03
C GLU A 231 -10.63 14.94 4.47
N GLY A 232 -9.73 14.27 5.21
CA GLY A 232 -8.44 14.83 5.61
C GLY A 232 -7.55 15.20 4.42
N MET A 233 -7.76 14.59 3.25
CA MET A 233 -7.02 14.90 2.03
C MET A 233 -7.54 16.12 1.28
N LEU A 234 -8.70 16.71 1.64
CA LEU A 234 -9.22 17.92 0.98
C LEU A 234 -8.17 19.03 0.90
N GLY A 235 -8.07 19.64 -0.27
CA GLY A 235 -7.12 20.72 -0.57
C GLY A 235 -5.66 20.27 -0.68
N THR A 236 -5.35 18.97 -0.61
CA THR A 236 -4.00 18.48 -0.92
C THR A 236 -3.68 18.77 -2.38
N PRO A 237 -2.50 19.34 -2.71
CA PRO A 237 -2.15 19.64 -4.10
C PRO A 237 -2.17 18.41 -5.00
N TYR A 238 -2.55 18.60 -6.26
CA TYR A 238 -2.39 17.56 -7.27
C TYR A 238 -0.92 17.46 -7.67
N VAL A 239 -0.32 16.28 -7.53
CA VAL A 239 1.04 15.98 -8.00
C VAL A 239 1.04 14.64 -8.71
N TRP A 240 1.46 14.64 -9.97
CA TRP A 240 1.58 13.43 -10.78
C TRP A 240 2.53 12.42 -10.11
N GLY A 241 2.07 11.19 -9.91
CA GLY A 241 2.83 10.14 -9.24
C GLY A 241 2.86 10.28 -7.71
N GLY A 242 2.25 11.32 -7.13
CA GLY A 242 2.24 11.57 -5.69
C GLY A 242 1.30 10.63 -4.92
N GLY A 243 1.67 10.29 -3.68
CA GLY A 243 0.92 9.37 -2.81
C GLY A 243 0.69 9.89 -1.39
N GLY A 244 0.99 11.17 -1.12
CA GLY A 244 1.05 11.73 0.24
C GLY A 244 0.49 13.15 0.39
N TYR A 245 0.61 13.71 1.59
CA TYR A 245 -0.01 15.01 1.93
C TYR A 245 0.64 16.24 1.27
N MET A 246 1.85 16.10 0.74
CA MET A 246 2.54 17.14 -0.03
C MET A 246 2.09 17.18 -1.48
N GLY A 247 1.37 16.16 -1.94
CA GLY A 247 0.97 16.02 -3.33
C GLY A 247 0.43 14.61 -3.60
N ILE A 248 -0.75 14.54 -4.22
CA ILE A 248 -1.39 13.26 -4.54
C ILE A 248 -2.08 13.34 -5.90
N ASP A 249 -2.01 12.28 -6.70
CA ASP A 249 -2.80 12.18 -7.94
C ASP A 249 -4.09 11.38 -7.73
N CYS A 250 -4.87 11.25 -8.81
CA CYS A 250 -6.21 10.67 -8.77
C CYS A 250 -6.21 9.23 -8.27
N SER A 251 -5.35 8.38 -8.84
CA SER A 251 -5.26 6.97 -8.46
C SER A 251 -4.48 6.76 -7.16
N GLY A 252 -3.56 7.66 -6.80
CA GLY A 252 -2.90 7.69 -5.49
C GLY A 252 -3.90 7.96 -4.36
N LEU A 253 -4.88 8.84 -4.57
CA LEU A 253 -5.96 9.09 -3.61
C LEU A 253 -6.82 7.84 -3.40
N VAL A 254 -7.22 7.17 -4.50
CA VAL A 254 -7.95 5.90 -4.44
C VAL A 254 -7.13 4.82 -3.73
N GLN A 255 -5.86 4.67 -4.09
CA GLN A 255 -4.96 3.69 -3.45
C GLN A 255 -4.85 3.95 -1.95
N ALA A 256 -4.72 5.21 -1.54
CA ALA A 256 -4.59 5.58 -0.14
C ALA A 256 -5.84 5.34 0.70
N TRP A 257 -7.01 5.47 0.09
CA TRP A 257 -8.28 5.20 0.73
C TRP A 257 -8.58 3.70 0.80
N VAL A 258 -8.48 3.00 -0.34
CA VAL A 258 -8.89 1.60 -0.46
C VAL A 258 -7.95 0.65 0.31
N ARG A 259 -6.67 0.98 0.45
CA ARG A 259 -5.71 0.17 1.23
C ARG A 259 -6.09 -0.04 2.69
N LEU A 260 -6.99 0.78 3.23
CA LEU A 260 -7.49 0.64 4.60
C LEU A 260 -8.32 -0.64 4.78
N VAL A 261 -8.95 -1.15 3.71
CA VAL A 261 -9.79 -2.35 3.72
C VAL A 261 -9.30 -3.44 2.75
N GLU A 262 -8.51 -3.09 1.74
CA GLU A 262 -7.94 -4.03 0.77
C GLU A 262 -6.46 -3.65 0.52
N PRO A 263 -5.50 -4.28 1.20
CA PRO A 263 -4.09 -4.02 0.93
C PRO A 263 -3.70 -4.50 -0.48
N GLY A 264 -2.74 -3.84 -1.13
CA GLY A 264 -2.24 -4.25 -2.45
C GLY A 264 -3.01 -3.69 -3.66
N VAL A 265 -3.79 -2.63 -3.46
CA VAL A 265 -4.42 -1.87 -4.55
C VAL A 265 -3.36 -1.34 -5.51
N LEU A 266 -3.53 -1.62 -6.80
CA LEU A 266 -2.60 -1.20 -7.85
C LEU A 266 -2.59 0.32 -8.01
N ARG A 267 -1.45 0.85 -8.48
CA ARG A 267 -1.15 2.29 -8.43
C ARG A 267 -1.89 3.14 -9.45
N ASP A 268 -2.05 2.66 -10.68
CA ASP A 268 -2.53 3.46 -11.80
C ASP A 268 -4.03 3.27 -12.03
N ALA A 269 -4.71 4.31 -12.53
CA ALA A 269 -6.15 4.29 -12.76
C ALA A 269 -6.60 3.17 -13.71
N ASP A 270 -5.82 2.84 -14.75
CA ASP A 270 -6.13 1.75 -15.68
C ASP A 270 -5.98 0.36 -15.04
N MET A 271 -5.01 0.20 -14.13
CA MET A 271 -4.85 -1.01 -13.33
C MET A 271 -6.00 -1.15 -12.32
N GLN A 272 -6.34 -0.07 -11.61
CA GLN A 272 -7.48 -0.04 -10.69
C GLN A 272 -8.79 -0.33 -11.41
N GLU A 273 -8.99 0.20 -12.62
CA GLU A 273 -10.17 -0.11 -13.43
C GLU A 273 -10.22 -1.60 -13.82
N ALA A 274 -9.08 -2.25 -14.01
CA ALA A 274 -9.05 -3.68 -14.31
C ALA A 274 -9.39 -4.54 -13.07
N THR A 275 -8.96 -4.13 -11.88
CA THR A 275 -8.92 -5.02 -10.70
C THR A 275 -9.88 -4.67 -9.58
N LEU A 276 -10.23 -3.41 -9.38
CA LEU A 276 -10.82 -2.95 -8.12
C LEU A 276 -12.31 -3.27 -8.04
N GLY A 277 -12.75 -4.06 -7.05
CA GLY A 277 -14.17 -4.36 -6.87
C GLY A 277 -14.82 -4.99 -8.11
N GLN A 278 -16.11 -4.73 -8.32
CA GLN A 278 -16.90 -5.29 -9.43
C GLN A 278 -17.45 -4.20 -10.35
N VAL A 279 -17.58 -4.52 -11.64
CA VAL A 279 -18.21 -3.61 -12.61
C VAL A 279 -19.69 -3.45 -12.27
N VAL A 280 -20.14 -2.20 -12.14
CA VAL A 280 -21.55 -1.83 -12.00
C VAL A 280 -22.13 -1.68 -13.41
N ARG A 281 -23.18 -2.43 -13.72
CA ARG A 281 -23.79 -2.47 -15.07
C ARG A 281 -25.00 -1.56 -15.23
N ASP A 282 -25.57 -1.10 -14.12
CA ASP A 282 -26.63 -0.11 -14.12
C ASP A 282 -26.03 1.30 -13.95
N GLU A 283 -26.84 2.32 -14.18
CA GLU A 283 -26.44 3.71 -13.98
C GLU A 283 -26.65 4.18 -12.53
N SER A 284 -26.96 3.25 -11.59
CA SER A 284 -27.22 3.59 -10.20
C SER A 284 -25.90 3.75 -9.43
N ARG A 285 -25.34 4.96 -9.54
CA ARG A 285 -24.18 5.38 -8.77
C ARG A 285 -24.51 5.42 -7.27
N GLN A 286 -23.61 4.90 -6.45
CA GLN A 286 -23.69 4.86 -5.00
C GLN A 286 -22.46 5.50 -4.37
N VAL A 287 -22.58 5.99 -3.14
CA VAL A 287 -21.44 6.48 -2.35
C VAL A 287 -20.40 5.35 -2.24
N GLY A 288 -19.16 5.67 -2.58
CA GLY A 288 -18.04 4.73 -2.64
C GLY A 288 -17.85 4.03 -3.98
N ASP A 289 -18.66 4.34 -5.01
CA ASP A 289 -18.38 3.90 -6.37
C ASP A 289 -17.18 4.65 -6.95
N PHE A 290 -16.41 3.94 -7.77
CA PHE A 290 -15.28 4.47 -8.52
C PHE A 290 -15.69 4.71 -9.97
N LEU A 291 -15.55 5.94 -10.44
CA LEU A 291 -15.79 6.32 -11.82
C LEU A 291 -14.44 6.44 -12.54
N PHE A 292 -14.29 5.73 -13.65
CA PHE A 292 -13.06 5.70 -14.43
C PHE A 292 -13.23 6.36 -15.80
N TRP A 293 -12.19 7.07 -16.21
CA TRP A 293 -11.99 7.64 -17.54
C TRP A 293 -10.57 7.27 -18.02
N PRO A 294 -10.26 7.46 -19.31
CA PRO A 294 -8.88 7.36 -19.78
C PRO A 294 -7.94 8.25 -18.95
N GLY A 295 -7.10 7.63 -18.12
CA GLY A 295 -6.10 8.32 -17.29
C GLY A 295 -6.64 9.02 -16.04
N HIS A 296 -7.90 8.83 -15.65
CA HIS A 296 -8.47 9.48 -14.46
C HIS A 296 -9.44 8.57 -13.70
N VAL A 297 -9.48 8.76 -12.37
CA VAL A 297 -10.41 8.06 -11.47
C VAL A 297 -10.94 9.02 -10.42
N ALA A 298 -12.18 8.82 -10.01
CA ALA A 298 -12.83 9.59 -8.95
C ALA A 298 -13.77 8.71 -8.13
N ILE A 299 -14.12 9.18 -6.93
CA ILE A 299 -14.99 8.49 -5.98
C ILE A 299 -16.33 9.23 -5.93
N VAL A 300 -17.44 8.54 -6.18
CA VAL A 300 -18.79 9.07 -5.89
C VAL A 300 -18.93 9.20 -4.39
N TRP A 301 -19.33 10.38 -3.95
CA TRP A 301 -19.40 10.72 -2.53
C TRP A 301 -20.79 11.21 -2.14
N ARG A 302 -21.00 11.38 -0.83
CA ARG A 302 -22.29 11.79 -0.25
C ARG A 302 -22.83 13.08 -0.86
N GLN A 303 -24.13 13.34 -0.73
CA GLN A 303 -24.76 14.56 -1.23
C GLN A 303 -24.56 14.77 -2.75
N HIS A 304 -24.53 13.67 -3.52
CA HIS A 304 -24.38 13.70 -4.99
C HIS A 304 -23.15 14.48 -5.44
N SER A 305 -22.00 14.16 -4.83
CA SER A 305 -20.72 14.83 -5.10
C SER A 305 -19.66 13.86 -5.62
N LEU A 306 -18.58 14.42 -6.16
CA LEU A 306 -17.45 13.70 -6.72
C LEU A 306 -16.17 14.12 -5.99
N PHE A 307 -15.52 13.14 -5.37
CA PHE A 307 -14.29 13.32 -4.63
C PHE A 307 -13.10 12.81 -5.44
N HIS A 308 -12.12 13.67 -5.73
CA HIS A 308 -10.95 13.28 -6.51
C HIS A 308 -9.77 14.23 -6.34
N ALA A 309 -8.56 13.76 -6.68
CA ALA A 309 -7.43 14.65 -6.97
C ALA A 309 -7.53 15.08 -8.44
N SER A 310 -7.71 16.38 -8.69
CA SER A 310 -8.06 16.89 -10.01
C SER A 310 -6.95 17.74 -10.59
N GLY A 311 -6.49 17.39 -11.80
CA GLY A 311 -5.58 18.24 -12.58
C GLY A 311 -6.24 19.54 -13.06
N HIS A 312 -7.58 19.63 -13.07
CA HIS A 312 -8.28 20.88 -13.36
C HIS A 312 -8.17 21.88 -12.20
N HIS A 313 -8.39 21.40 -10.97
CA HIS A 313 -8.31 22.23 -9.76
C HIS A 313 -6.90 22.34 -9.19
N MET A 314 -5.96 21.51 -9.67
CA MET A 314 -4.63 21.30 -9.10
C MET A 314 -4.67 20.93 -7.60
N ALA A 315 -5.74 20.25 -7.16
CA ALA A 315 -5.96 19.87 -5.78
C ALA A 315 -6.94 18.68 -5.64
N VAL A 316 -6.98 18.09 -4.46
CA VAL A 316 -8.06 17.22 -4.00
C VAL A 316 -9.29 18.06 -3.69
N VAL A 317 -10.39 17.77 -4.37
CA VAL A 317 -11.67 18.48 -4.23
C VAL A 317 -12.81 17.51 -4.02
N ASN A 318 -13.89 18.04 -3.41
CA ASN A 318 -15.20 17.45 -3.43
C ASN A 318 -16.15 18.44 -4.13
N GLU A 319 -16.59 18.12 -5.35
CA GLU A 319 -17.40 19.02 -6.20
C GLU A 319 -18.73 18.37 -6.60
N PRO A 320 -19.76 19.13 -7.02
CA PRO A 320 -21.04 18.56 -7.45
C PRO A 320 -20.87 17.55 -8.60
N LEU A 321 -21.49 16.37 -8.47
CA LEU A 321 -21.26 15.25 -9.38
C LEU A 321 -21.58 15.62 -10.82
N ASP A 322 -22.78 16.14 -11.09
CA ASP A 322 -23.23 16.42 -12.46
C ASP A 322 -22.37 17.49 -13.16
N THR A 323 -21.96 18.52 -12.42
CA THR A 323 -21.04 19.56 -12.92
C THR A 323 -19.69 18.97 -13.30
N ALA A 324 -19.14 18.10 -12.44
CA ALA A 324 -17.88 17.44 -12.67
C ALA A 324 -17.94 16.50 -13.89
N LEU A 325 -19.02 15.72 -14.01
CA LEU A 325 -19.23 14.81 -15.15
C LEU A 325 -19.28 15.57 -16.47
N ALA A 326 -20.09 16.64 -16.54
CA ALA A 326 -20.22 17.45 -17.75
C ALA A 326 -18.87 18.09 -18.16
N ARG A 327 -18.08 18.54 -17.18
CA ARG A 327 -16.74 19.12 -17.42
C ARG A 327 -15.73 18.05 -17.87
N ILE A 328 -15.70 16.88 -17.22
CA ILE A 328 -14.76 15.81 -17.57
C ILE A 328 -15.09 15.25 -18.95
N GLU A 329 -16.38 15.11 -19.30
CA GLU A 329 -16.81 14.60 -20.59
C GLU A 329 -16.23 15.39 -21.78
N GLN A 330 -16.15 16.72 -21.64
CA GLN A 330 -15.55 17.60 -22.65
C GLN A 330 -14.05 17.37 -22.90
N THR A 331 -13.34 16.75 -21.96
CA THR A 331 -11.88 16.58 -22.02
C THR A 331 -11.44 15.13 -22.13
N SER A 332 -12.14 14.21 -21.47
CA SER A 332 -11.78 12.80 -21.31
C SER A 332 -12.85 11.84 -21.83
N GLY A 333 -13.96 12.36 -22.37
CA GLY A 333 -15.11 11.56 -22.80
C GLY A 333 -16.00 11.09 -21.64
N PRO A 334 -17.05 10.31 -21.94
CA PRO A 334 -17.97 9.81 -20.92
C PRO A 334 -17.26 8.85 -19.96
N VAL A 335 -17.89 8.58 -18.81
CA VAL A 335 -17.41 7.55 -17.86
C VAL A 335 -17.25 6.23 -18.62
N ARG A 336 -16.05 5.65 -18.56
CA ARG A 336 -15.73 4.38 -19.24
C ARG A 336 -16.30 3.20 -18.49
N THR A 337 -16.04 3.16 -17.18
CA THR A 337 -16.47 2.09 -16.30
C THR A 337 -16.79 2.65 -14.92
N THR A 338 -17.85 2.11 -14.30
CA THR A 338 -18.14 2.28 -12.88
C THR A 338 -17.79 0.99 -12.15
N ARG A 339 -17.05 1.07 -11.04
CA ARG A 339 -16.74 -0.10 -10.20
C ARG A 339 -17.13 0.13 -8.76
N ARG A 340 -17.54 -0.95 -8.07
CA ARG A 340 -17.98 -0.94 -6.68
C ARG A 340 -17.20 -1.96 -5.87
N HIS A 341 -16.52 -1.50 -4.82
CA HIS A 341 -15.86 -2.41 -3.88
C HIS A 341 -16.85 -2.84 -2.79
N PRO A 342 -17.09 -4.15 -2.58
CA PRO A 342 -18.19 -4.63 -1.74
C PRO A 342 -18.06 -4.22 -0.27
N ILE A 343 -16.84 -4.23 0.29
CA ILE A 343 -16.60 -3.79 1.68
C ILE A 343 -16.86 -2.29 1.81
N ILE A 344 -16.43 -1.49 0.83
CA ILE A 344 -16.61 -0.03 0.86
C ILE A 344 -18.09 0.30 0.73
N ALA A 345 -18.80 -0.33 -0.21
CA ALA A 345 -20.24 -0.14 -0.35
C ALA A 345 -21.02 -0.53 0.91
N ALA A 346 -20.54 -1.52 1.67
CA ALA A 346 -21.12 -1.86 2.97
C ALA A 346 -20.86 -0.78 4.03
N LEU A 347 -19.61 -0.32 4.16
CA LEU A 347 -19.22 0.72 5.13
C LEU A 347 -19.87 2.08 4.83
N MET A 348 -20.06 2.42 3.57
CA MET A 348 -20.58 3.73 3.15
C MET A 348 -22.11 3.76 3.01
N ARG A 349 -22.82 2.66 3.32
CA ARG A 349 -24.27 2.51 3.08
C ARG A 349 -25.12 3.59 3.76
N ASP A 350 -24.71 4.04 4.93
CA ASP A 350 -25.48 4.98 5.76
C ASP A 350 -25.08 6.45 5.50
N LEU A 351 -24.18 6.71 4.54
CA LEU A 351 -23.72 8.05 4.17
C LEU A 351 -24.54 8.71 3.06
N VAL A 352 -25.67 8.13 2.68
CA VAL A 352 -26.52 8.56 1.55
C VAL A 352 -27.08 9.97 1.76
#